data_AF-A0A3P6RIM0-F1
#
_entry.id   AF-A0A3P6RIM0-F1
#
_cell.length_a   1.000
_cell.length_b   1.000
_cell.length_c   1.000
_cell.angle_alpha   90.00
_cell.angle_beta   90.00
_cell.angle_gamma   90.00
#
_symmetry.space_group_name_H-M   'P 1'
#
loop_
_entity.id
_entity.type
_entity.pdbx_description
1 polymer ?
#
loop_
_entity_poly.entity_id
_entity_poly.type
_entity_poly.pdbx_seq_one_letter_code
_entity_poly.pdbx_strand_id
1 'polypeptide(L)'
;MKPLLSKTDNELTALVYTFLKNVLDLPVGSHPDKGLGKKRIICNRTLLFLKHINIYDRMSERVAAAIALWQWESMREDRAELMDQVTKKLETIADAPYVYESNIYSALSIIHKLPTACIETVRELMRRAVDKDAKQRLIILCADLLLTFMNAIKAQRRSDGDLQWTTGAISNAYLLACKILLNELQGQDLSQSQRLQLRDYVISLARFHLSECHEPIDGHEVIVALYDLGEYDVAVDLAEQFKDFKVLIKVCLQLDDADRRARLDEYKRRYYADEFDMYLCRYLKEKKLNHMLLEEKGDRVDRYLLSCEGIRWRRELQNRQFEQVCVISNKGTVSPSHIPT
;
A
#
# COMPACT_ATOMS: atom_id res chain seq x y z
N MET A 1 29.78 -8.06 -5.02
CA MET A 1 28.31 -8.12 -4.89
C MET A 1 27.57 -7.25 -5.91
N LYS A 2 28.00 -6.01 -6.21
CA LYS A 2 27.42 -5.17 -7.27
C LYS A 2 27.16 -5.84 -8.64
N PRO A 3 28.02 -6.76 -9.16
CA PRO A 3 27.78 -7.42 -10.45
C PRO A 3 26.70 -8.51 -10.43
N LEU A 4 26.33 -9.02 -9.24
CA LEU A 4 25.26 -10.02 -9.09
C LEU A 4 23.90 -9.34 -8.96
N LEU A 5 23.85 -8.17 -8.32
CA LEU A 5 22.63 -7.38 -8.13
C LEU A 5 22.17 -6.67 -9.43
N SER A 6 23.05 -6.54 -10.41
CA SER A 6 22.72 -5.97 -11.73
C SER A 6 22.18 -7.00 -12.73
N LYS A 7 22.14 -8.29 -12.37
CA LYS A 7 21.63 -9.36 -13.22
C LYS A 7 20.12 -9.43 -13.16
N THR A 8 19.50 -9.79 -14.28
CA THR A 8 18.06 -10.08 -14.31
C THR A 8 17.74 -11.33 -13.47
N ASP A 9 16.49 -11.48 -13.03
CA ASP A 9 16.03 -12.65 -12.29
C ASP A 9 16.33 -13.96 -13.05
N ASN A 10 16.24 -13.96 -14.38
CA ASN A 10 16.52 -15.11 -15.23
C ASN A 10 18.02 -15.47 -15.25
N GLU A 11 18.90 -14.48 -15.42
CA GLU A 11 20.35 -14.69 -15.40
C GLU A 11 20.82 -15.18 -14.04
N LEU A 12 20.24 -14.65 -12.98
CA LEU A 12 20.59 -15.06 -11.63
C LEU A 12 20.07 -16.47 -11.33
N THR A 13 18.84 -16.79 -11.73
CA THR A 13 18.30 -18.15 -11.60
C THR A 13 19.13 -19.15 -12.38
N ALA A 14 19.52 -18.84 -13.62
CA ALA A 14 20.39 -19.69 -14.43
C ALA A 14 21.77 -19.87 -13.79
N LEU A 15 22.34 -18.80 -13.22
CA LEU A 15 23.62 -18.85 -12.51
C LEU A 15 23.54 -19.73 -11.26
N VAL A 16 22.50 -19.54 -10.44
CA VAL A 16 22.26 -20.31 -9.21
C VAL A 16 22.01 -21.78 -9.54
N TYR A 17 21.18 -22.06 -10.56
CA TYR A 17 20.91 -23.41 -11.02
C TYR A 17 22.19 -24.09 -11.51
N THR A 18 22.94 -23.42 -12.40
CA THR A 18 24.19 -23.96 -12.93
C THR A 18 25.19 -24.22 -11.81
N PHE A 19 25.30 -23.30 -10.85
CA PHE A 19 26.14 -23.46 -9.67
C PHE A 19 25.72 -24.68 -8.83
N LEU A 20 24.43 -24.76 -8.45
CA LEU A 20 23.93 -25.87 -7.62
C LEU A 20 24.05 -27.21 -8.34
N LYS A 21 23.73 -27.26 -9.64
CA LYS A 21 23.91 -28.45 -10.48
C LYS A 21 25.36 -28.91 -10.48
N ASN A 22 26.30 -28.00 -10.74
CA ASN A 22 27.73 -28.32 -10.72
C ASN A 22 28.18 -28.83 -9.33
N VAL A 23 27.71 -28.22 -8.25
CA VAL A 23 28.03 -28.66 -6.88
C VAL A 23 27.44 -30.05 -6.57
N LEU A 24 26.22 -30.33 -7.02
CA LEU A 24 25.52 -31.59 -6.77
C LEU A 24 26.04 -32.73 -7.65
N ASP A 25 26.44 -32.46 -8.89
CA ASP A 25 26.89 -33.47 -9.85
C ASP A 25 28.40 -33.82 -9.71
N LEU A 26 29.18 -33.00 -8.98
CA LEU A 26 30.59 -33.29 -8.71
C LEU A 26 30.76 -34.65 -8.00
N PRO A 27 31.62 -35.56 -8.48
CA PRO A 27 31.77 -36.88 -7.87
C PRO A 27 32.29 -36.77 -6.43
N VAL A 28 31.68 -37.57 -5.55
CA VAL A 28 32.12 -37.73 -4.16
C VAL A 28 33.27 -38.74 -4.19
N GLY A 29 34.50 -38.30 -3.88
CA GLY A 29 35.70 -39.14 -3.91
C GLY A 29 35.66 -40.32 -2.91
N SER A 30 36.82 -40.88 -2.56
CA SER A 30 36.96 -42.08 -1.72
C SER A 30 36.34 -42.02 -0.30
N HIS A 31 35.85 -40.85 0.14
CA HIS A 31 35.17 -40.64 1.41
C HIS A 31 33.79 -39.99 1.19
N PRO A 32 32.74 -40.77 0.88
CA PRO A 32 31.43 -40.24 0.51
C PRO A 32 30.80 -39.37 1.61
N ASP A 33 30.87 -39.76 2.87
CA ASP A 33 30.27 -39.00 3.98
C ASP A 33 30.84 -37.58 4.11
N LYS A 34 32.16 -37.44 3.96
CA LYS A 34 32.83 -36.13 3.99
C LYS A 34 32.46 -35.27 2.79
N GLY A 35 32.37 -35.86 1.61
CA GLY A 35 31.99 -35.11 0.40
C GLY A 35 30.51 -34.72 0.38
N LEU A 36 29.60 -35.60 0.80
CA LEU A 36 28.18 -35.29 0.97
C LEU A 36 27.97 -34.23 2.06
N GLY A 37 28.71 -34.31 3.17
CA GLY A 37 28.71 -33.28 4.22
C GLY A 37 29.11 -31.90 3.69
N LYS A 38 30.16 -31.83 2.86
CA LYS A 38 30.58 -30.58 2.17
C LYS A 38 29.49 -30.05 1.22
N LYS A 39 28.89 -30.92 0.40
CA LYS A 39 27.78 -30.53 -0.50
C LYS A 39 26.61 -29.94 0.29
N ARG A 40 26.20 -30.59 1.38
CA ARG A 40 25.13 -30.09 2.27
C ARG A 40 25.45 -28.70 2.83
N ILE A 41 26.68 -28.48 3.31
CA ILE A 41 27.12 -27.18 3.82
C ILE A 41 27.06 -26.11 2.70
N ILE A 42 27.51 -26.43 1.49
CA ILE A 42 27.49 -25.50 0.36
C ILE A 42 26.05 -25.15 -0.02
N CYS A 43 25.16 -26.14 -0.20
CA CYS A 43 23.75 -25.91 -0.51
C CYS A 43 23.06 -25.06 0.56
N ASN A 44 23.27 -25.36 1.84
CA ASN A 44 22.72 -24.56 2.94
C ASN A 44 23.25 -23.13 2.92
N ARG A 45 24.55 -22.92 2.65
CA ARG A 45 25.13 -21.58 2.51
C ARG A 45 24.57 -20.83 1.30
N THR A 46 24.34 -21.50 0.18
CA THR A 46 23.70 -20.90 -0.99
C THR A 46 22.26 -20.50 -0.69
N LEU A 47 21.49 -21.36 -0.02
CA LEU A 47 20.14 -21.01 0.43
C LEU A 47 20.14 -19.81 1.38
N LEU A 48 21.03 -19.80 2.37
CA LEU A 48 21.19 -18.68 3.29
C LEU A 48 21.62 -17.40 2.56
N PHE A 49 22.52 -17.50 1.57
CA PHE A 49 22.92 -16.38 0.74
C PHE A 49 21.75 -15.82 -0.08
N LEU A 50 20.98 -16.68 -0.74
CA LEU A 50 19.80 -16.29 -1.52
C LEU A 50 18.70 -15.68 -0.63
N LYS A 51 18.58 -16.17 0.61
CA LYS A 51 17.70 -15.59 1.62
C LYS A 51 18.21 -14.22 2.08
N HIS A 52 19.51 -14.08 2.32
CA HIS A 52 20.11 -12.80 2.75
C HIS A 52 19.97 -11.69 1.71
N ILE A 53 19.83 -12.04 0.42
CA ILE A 53 19.56 -11.08 -0.66
C ILE A 53 18.07 -11.03 -1.07
N ASN A 54 17.17 -11.63 -0.28
CA ASN A 54 15.70 -11.69 -0.50
C ASN A 54 15.21 -12.31 -1.81
N ILE A 55 16.07 -13.09 -2.48
CA ILE A 55 15.72 -13.70 -3.76
C ILE A 55 14.99 -15.01 -3.56
N TYR A 56 15.38 -15.77 -2.54
CA TYR A 56 14.70 -17.02 -2.19
C TYR A 56 13.22 -16.76 -1.83
N ASP A 57 12.97 -15.82 -0.92
CA ASP A 57 11.62 -15.52 -0.44
C ASP A 57 10.74 -14.97 -1.57
N ARG A 58 11.26 -14.05 -2.38
CA ARG A 58 10.59 -13.55 -3.60
C ARG A 58 10.24 -14.65 -4.60
N MET A 59 11.15 -15.57 -4.89
CA MET A 59 10.86 -16.70 -5.79
C MET A 59 9.82 -17.64 -5.17
N SER A 60 9.92 -17.89 -3.85
CA SER A 60 8.96 -18.71 -3.13
C SER A 60 7.54 -18.11 -3.19
N GLU A 61 7.40 -16.80 -3.02
CA GLU A 61 6.12 -16.08 -3.15
C GLU A 61 5.57 -16.21 -4.58
N ARG A 62 6.41 -16.05 -5.61
CA ARG A 62 6.01 -16.21 -7.02
C ARG A 62 5.55 -17.63 -7.35
N VAL A 63 6.24 -18.65 -6.84
CA VAL A 63 5.83 -20.06 -7.00
C VAL A 63 4.49 -20.30 -6.32
N ALA A 64 4.32 -19.83 -5.08
CA ALA A 64 3.06 -19.97 -4.35
C ALA A 64 1.91 -19.29 -5.10
N ALA A 65 2.11 -18.08 -5.60
CA ALA A 65 1.13 -17.37 -6.42
C ALA A 65 0.79 -18.16 -7.70
N ALA A 66 1.79 -18.65 -8.45
CA ALA A 66 1.55 -19.43 -9.66
C ALA A 66 0.75 -20.71 -9.39
N ILE A 67 1.07 -21.45 -8.32
CA ILE A 67 0.32 -22.66 -7.91
C ILE A 67 -1.13 -22.30 -7.55
N ALA A 68 -1.33 -21.27 -6.73
CA ALA A 68 -2.65 -20.86 -6.29
C ALA A 68 -3.52 -20.39 -7.46
N LEU A 69 -2.95 -19.64 -8.40
CA LEU A 69 -3.65 -19.22 -9.62
C LEU A 69 -3.99 -20.40 -10.52
N TRP A 70 -3.06 -21.36 -10.70
CA TRP A 70 -3.34 -22.56 -11.47
C TRP A 70 -4.48 -23.38 -10.84
N GLN A 71 -4.51 -23.50 -9.51
CA GLN A 71 -5.60 -24.19 -8.80
C GLN A 71 -6.92 -23.44 -8.93
N TRP A 72 -6.92 -22.12 -8.71
CA TRP A 72 -8.09 -21.26 -8.90
C TRP A 72 -8.61 -21.36 -10.32
N GLU A 73 -7.69 -21.36 -11.28
CA GLU A 73 -7.98 -21.58 -12.67
C GLU A 73 -8.67 -22.94 -12.78
N SER A 74 -7.97 -24.06 -12.54
CA SER A 74 -8.49 -25.44 -12.65
C SER A 74 -9.88 -25.69 -12.05
N MET A 75 -10.24 -25.03 -10.95
CA MET A 75 -11.53 -25.22 -10.26
C MET A 75 -12.72 -24.46 -10.87
N ARG A 76 -12.49 -23.45 -11.73
CA ARG A 76 -13.56 -22.61 -12.28
C ARG A 76 -13.91 -22.97 -13.73
N GLU A 77 -15.19 -22.97 -14.07
CA GLU A 77 -15.65 -23.25 -15.44
C GLU A 77 -15.83 -21.96 -16.26
N ASP A 78 -16.11 -20.84 -15.59
CA ASP A 78 -16.44 -19.53 -16.16
C ASP A 78 -15.22 -18.65 -16.50
N ARG A 79 -14.01 -19.20 -16.36
CA ARG A 79 -12.74 -18.47 -16.40
C ARG A 79 -12.17 -18.23 -17.81
N ALA A 80 -12.57 -19.05 -18.79
CA ALA A 80 -11.84 -19.20 -20.05
C ALA A 80 -11.72 -17.87 -20.81
N GLU A 81 -12.82 -17.11 -20.91
CA GLU A 81 -12.82 -15.81 -21.58
C GLU A 81 -11.89 -14.79 -20.89
N LEU A 82 -11.90 -14.75 -19.56
CA LEU A 82 -11.02 -13.85 -18.81
C LEU A 82 -9.55 -14.25 -19.03
N MET A 83 -9.23 -15.52 -18.89
CA MET A 83 -7.86 -16.00 -18.98
C MET A 83 -7.29 -15.83 -20.40
N ASP A 84 -8.07 -16.04 -21.46
CA ASP A 84 -7.64 -15.76 -22.83
C ASP A 84 -7.28 -14.26 -23.01
N GLN A 85 -8.12 -13.34 -22.51
CA GLN A 85 -7.85 -11.90 -22.61
C GLN A 85 -6.66 -11.46 -21.77
N VAL A 86 -6.55 -11.95 -20.53
CA VAL A 86 -5.40 -11.66 -19.64
C VAL A 86 -4.11 -12.23 -20.23
N THR A 87 -4.15 -13.43 -20.80
CA THR A 87 -2.99 -14.05 -21.46
C THR A 87 -2.51 -13.20 -22.61
N LYS A 88 -3.40 -12.83 -23.55
CA LYS A 88 -3.08 -11.94 -24.69
C LYS A 88 -2.46 -10.61 -24.23
N LYS A 89 -3.01 -10.03 -23.16
CA LYS A 89 -2.46 -8.80 -22.58
C LYS A 89 -1.08 -9.04 -21.98
N LEU A 90 -0.88 -10.16 -21.31
CA LEU A 90 0.39 -10.56 -20.72
C LEU A 90 1.46 -10.78 -21.80
N GLU A 91 1.14 -11.40 -22.94
CA GLU A 91 2.08 -11.54 -24.07
C GLU A 91 2.54 -10.16 -24.56
N THR A 92 1.60 -9.22 -24.68
CA THR A 92 1.86 -7.85 -25.11
C THR A 92 2.78 -7.11 -24.13
N ILE A 93 2.58 -7.28 -22.82
CA ILE A 93 3.42 -6.64 -21.78
C ILE A 93 4.77 -7.37 -21.63
N ALA A 94 4.83 -8.66 -21.94
CA ALA A 94 6.03 -9.48 -21.83
C ALA A 94 6.93 -9.42 -23.07
N ASP A 95 6.40 -8.98 -24.21
CA ASP A 95 7.06 -9.06 -25.53
C ASP A 95 7.53 -10.49 -25.85
N ALA A 96 6.70 -11.47 -25.49
CA ALA A 96 6.98 -12.89 -25.66
C ALA A 96 5.68 -13.66 -25.97
N PRO A 97 5.64 -14.49 -27.02
CA PRO A 97 4.45 -15.27 -27.36
C PRO A 97 4.31 -16.49 -26.44
N TYR A 98 3.13 -16.68 -25.86
CA TYR A 98 2.77 -17.81 -25.00
C TYR A 98 1.73 -18.67 -25.72
N VAL A 99 2.24 -19.67 -26.46
CA VAL A 99 1.43 -20.53 -27.33
C VAL A 99 0.38 -21.38 -26.57
N TYR A 100 0.49 -21.51 -25.24
CA TYR A 100 -0.44 -22.31 -24.41
C TYR A 100 -0.71 -21.69 -23.04
N GLU A 101 -1.97 -21.71 -22.59
CA GLU A 101 -2.44 -21.19 -21.29
C GLU A 101 -1.66 -21.79 -20.09
N SER A 102 -1.31 -23.08 -20.17
CA SER A 102 -0.56 -23.78 -19.11
C SER A 102 0.89 -23.30 -18.96
N ASN A 103 1.44 -22.60 -19.96
CA ASN A 103 2.82 -22.11 -19.92
C ASN A 103 2.97 -20.82 -19.08
N ILE A 104 1.87 -20.14 -18.75
CA ILE A 104 1.92 -18.89 -17.98
C ILE A 104 2.41 -19.17 -16.56
N TYR A 105 1.90 -20.24 -15.94
CA TYR A 105 2.26 -20.61 -14.56
C TYR A 105 3.65 -21.24 -14.45
N SER A 106 4.17 -21.82 -15.53
CA SER A 106 5.55 -22.30 -15.59
C SER A 106 6.56 -21.16 -15.82
N ALA A 107 6.12 -20.03 -16.38
CA ALA A 107 6.92 -18.83 -16.62
C ALA A 107 6.94 -17.87 -15.40
N LEU A 108 7.52 -18.29 -14.28
CA LEU A 108 7.62 -17.50 -13.04
C LEU A 108 8.29 -16.13 -13.19
N SER A 109 9.08 -15.95 -14.25
CA SER A 109 9.72 -14.68 -14.58
C SER A 109 8.73 -13.58 -14.97
N ILE A 110 7.52 -13.93 -15.43
CA ILE A 110 6.49 -12.97 -15.86
C ILE A 110 5.26 -12.93 -14.96
N ILE A 111 5.12 -13.86 -14.01
CA ILE A 111 3.94 -13.92 -13.14
C ILE A 111 3.68 -12.62 -12.36
N HIS A 112 4.74 -11.86 -12.09
CA HIS A 112 4.69 -10.56 -11.45
C HIS A 112 3.96 -9.48 -12.29
N LYS A 113 3.82 -9.68 -13.60
CA LYS A 113 3.10 -8.80 -14.52
C LYS A 113 1.60 -9.11 -14.58
N LEU A 114 1.17 -10.26 -14.02
CA LEU A 114 -0.23 -10.71 -14.09
C LEU A 114 -1.22 -9.71 -13.50
N PRO A 115 -0.98 -9.08 -12.31
CA PRO A 115 -1.92 -8.10 -11.78
C PRO A 115 -2.13 -6.91 -12.73
N THR A 116 -1.05 -6.43 -13.37
CA THR A 116 -1.12 -5.35 -14.36
C THR A 116 -1.86 -5.77 -15.62
N ALA A 117 -1.59 -6.97 -16.14
CA ALA A 117 -2.31 -7.50 -17.30
C ALA A 117 -3.81 -7.65 -17.00
N CYS A 118 -4.14 -8.19 -15.82
CA CYS A 118 -5.52 -8.36 -15.36
C CYS A 118 -6.28 -7.02 -15.34
N ILE A 119 -5.71 -5.99 -14.73
CA ILE A 119 -6.41 -4.71 -14.60
C ILE A 119 -6.52 -3.96 -15.93
N GLU A 120 -5.50 -4.03 -16.79
CA GLU A 120 -5.56 -3.43 -18.12
C GLU A 120 -6.59 -4.12 -19.02
N THR A 121 -6.77 -5.44 -18.89
CA THR A 121 -7.88 -6.17 -19.54
C THR A 121 -9.24 -5.64 -19.09
N VAL A 122 -9.45 -5.47 -17.78
CA VAL A 122 -10.70 -4.87 -17.28
C VAL A 122 -10.88 -3.46 -17.84
N ARG A 123 -9.87 -2.59 -17.77
CA ARG A 123 -9.97 -1.21 -18.29
C ARG A 123 -10.31 -1.16 -19.77
N GLU A 124 -9.78 -2.07 -20.57
CA GLU A 124 -10.12 -2.16 -21.98
C GLU A 124 -11.57 -2.61 -22.18
N LEU A 125 -12.01 -3.61 -21.41
CA LEU A 125 -13.41 -4.05 -21.38
C LEU A 125 -14.36 -2.90 -21.01
N MET A 126 -14.00 -2.08 -19.99
CA MET A 126 -14.81 -0.92 -19.56
C MET A 126 -15.02 0.11 -20.68
N ARG A 127 -14.12 0.17 -21.68
CA ARG A 127 -14.23 1.10 -22.82
C ARG A 127 -15.09 0.56 -23.95
N ARG A 128 -15.32 -0.75 -24.00
CA ARG A 128 -16.11 -1.40 -25.04
C ARG A 128 -17.59 -1.35 -24.67
N ALA A 129 -18.45 -1.30 -25.68
CA ALA A 129 -19.90 -1.45 -25.50
C ALA A 129 -20.21 -2.93 -25.26
N VAL A 130 -20.10 -3.37 -24.01
CA VAL A 130 -20.38 -4.74 -23.56
C VAL A 130 -21.62 -4.73 -22.70
N ASP A 131 -22.34 -5.85 -22.71
CA ASP A 131 -23.44 -6.10 -21.78
C ASP A 131 -23.01 -5.87 -20.32
N LYS A 132 -23.91 -5.26 -19.54
CA LYS A 132 -23.62 -4.83 -18.16
C LYS A 132 -23.37 -6.02 -17.24
N ASP A 133 -24.13 -7.10 -17.40
CA ASP A 133 -24.01 -8.29 -16.56
C ASP A 133 -22.72 -9.05 -16.90
N ALA A 134 -22.41 -9.19 -18.18
CA ALA A 134 -21.14 -9.77 -18.63
C ALA A 134 -19.93 -8.99 -18.08
N LYS A 135 -19.99 -7.65 -18.14
CA LYS A 135 -18.97 -6.76 -17.59
C LYS A 135 -18.79 -6.94 -16.08
N GLN A 136 -19.89 -6.97 -15.34
CA GLN A 136 -19.85 -7.16 -13.89
C GLN A 136 -19.25 -8.53 -13.51
N ARG A 137 -19.62 -9.59 -14.23
CA ARG A 137 -19.05 -10.93 -14.03
C ARG A 137 -17.53 -10.93 -14.24
N LEU A 138 -17.05 -10.30 -15.32
CA LEU A 138 -15.61 -10.22 -15.59
C LEU A 138 -14.86 -9.40 -14.53
N ILE A 139 -15.45 -8.31 -14.01
CA ILE A 139 -14.88 -7.54 -12.91
C ILE A 139 -14.74 -8.40 -11.64
N ILE A 140 -15.77 -9.16 -11.29
CA ILE A 140 -15.75 -10.06 -10.12
C ILE A 140 -14.68 -11.14 -10.30
N LEU A 141 -14.61 -11.77 -11.48
CA LEU A 141 -13.58 -12.77 -11.79
C LEU A 141 -12.16 -12.20 -11.69
N CYS A 142 -11.95 -10.96 -12.12
CA CYS A 142 -10.67 -10.28 -11.98
C CYS A 142 -10.32 -10.00 -10.51
N ALA A 143 -11.30 -9.56 -9.72
CA ALA A 143 -11.10 -9.34 -8.29
C ALA A 143 -10.72 -10.65 -7.58
N ASP A 144 -11.38 -11.77 -7.93
CA ASP A 144 -11.05 -13.10 -7.41
C ASP A 144 -9.64 -13.56 -7.79
N LEU A 145 -9.23 -13.33 -9.03
CA LEU A 145 -7.88 -13.67 -9.51
C LEU A 145 -6.82 -12.88 -8.73
N LEU A 146 -7.01 -11.57 -8.58
CA LEU A 146 -6.12 -10.70 -7.81
C LEU A 146 -6.10 -11.07 -6.32
N LEU A 147 -7.25 -11.42 -5.75
CA LEU A 147 -7.34 -11.85 -4.36
C LEU A 147 -6.59 -13.17 -4.14
N THR A 148 -6.71 -14.12 -5.06
CA THR A 148 -5.98 -15.39 -5.05
C THR A 148 -4.47 -15.17 -5.09
N PHE A 149 -4.01 -14.32 -6.02
CA PHE A 149 -2.60 -13.94 -6.13
C PHE A 149 -2.07 -13.35 -4.81
N MET A 150 -2.79 -12.35 -4.28
CA MET A 150 -2.43 -11.66 -3.06
C MET A 150 -2.40 -12.60 -1.85
N ASN A 151 -3.39 -13.46 -1.69
CA ASN A 151 -3.49 -14.37 -0.55
C ASN A 151 -2.34 -15.38 -0.55
N ALA A 152 -1.94 -15.89 -1.72
CA ALA A 152 -0.80 -16.78 -1.84
C ALA A 152 0.51 -16.09 -1.40
N ILE A 153 0.68 -14.82 -1.77
CA ILE A 153 1.83 -14.01 -1.34
C ILE A 153 1.79 -13.80 0.17
N LYS A 154 0.66 -13.33 0.72
CA LYS A 154 0.50 -13.08 2.17
C LYS A 154 0.75 -14.34 3.00
N ALA A 155 0.28 -15.51 2.54
CA ALA A 155 0.47 -16.78 3.23
C ALA A 155 1.95 -17.21 3.28
N GLN A 156 2.71 -16.89 2.23
CA GLN A 156 4.12 -17.24 2.15
C GLN A 156 5.04 -16.21 2.83
N ARG A 157 4.59 -14.97 2.95
CA ARG A 157 5.35 -13.86 3.52
C ARG A 157 5.47 -14.00 5.04
N ARG A 158 6.70 -13.93 5.55
CA ARG A 158 7.00 -14.19 6.97
C ARG A 158 7.24 -12.94 7.87
N SER A 159 7.17 -11.71 7.33
CA SER A 159 7.50 -10.41 8.01
C SER A 159 8.96 -10.36 8.53
N ASP A 160 9.70 -9.24 8.63
CA ASP A 160 9.55 -7.83 8.24
C ASP A 160 10.95 -7.32 7.88
N GLY A 161 11.03 -6.37 6.95
CA GLY A 161 12.26 -5.63 6.69
C GLY A 161 12.94 -5.97 5.37
N ASP A 162 12.30 -5.55 4.27
CA ASP A 162 12.95 -5.00 3.08
C ASP A 162 11.90 -4.61 2.05
N LEU A 163 12.31 -3.83 1.03
CA LEU A 163 11.47 -3.39 -0.07
C LEU A 163 10.79 -4.60 -0.74
N GLN A 164 9.47 -4.74 -0.55
CA GLN A 164 8.72 -5.85 -1.12
C GLN A 164 8.72 -5.76 -2.65
N TRP A 165 8.89 -6.90 -3.33
CA TRP A 165 8.89 -6.93 -4.80
C TRP A 165 7.50 -6.66 -5.42
N THR A 166 6.47 -6.67 -4.59
CA THR A 166 5.07 -6.34 -4.90
C THR A 166 4.75 -4.85 -4.86
N THR A 167 5.75 -4.01 -4.56
CA THR A 167 5.62 -2.55 -4.59
C THR A 167 5.66 -1.99 -6.03
N GLY A 168 5.38 -0.69 -6.19
CA GLY A 168 5.39 -0.04 -7.50
C GLY A 168 4.26 -0.53 -8.43
N ALA A 169 4.60 -1.05 -9.60
CA ALA A 169 3.63 -1.39 -10.66
C ALA A 169 2.57 -2.42 -10.22
N ILE A 170 2.96 -3.38 -9.37
CA ILE A 170 2.02 -4.39 -8.85
C ILE A 170 1.04 -3.71 -7.90
N SER A 171 1.54 -3.04 -6.86
CA SER A 171 0.71 -2.26 -5.94
C SER A 171 -0.24 -1.29 -6.66
N ASN A 172 0.24 -0.59 -7.69
CA ASN A 172 -0.59 0.30 -8.51
C ASN A 172 -1.72 -0.43 -9.26
N ALA A 173 -1.50 -1.68 -9.68
CA ALA A 173 -2.58 -2.48 -10.28
C ALA A 173 -3.70 -2.76 -9.27
N TYR A 174 -3.38 -3.01 -8.00
CA TYR A 174 -4.37 -3.18 -6.93
C TYR A 174 -5.11 -1.88 -6.62
N LEU A 175 -4.42 -0.73 -6.64
CA LEU A 175 -5.07 0.58 -6.53
C LEU A 175 -6.08 0.82 -7.65
N LEU A 176 -5.69 0.54 -8.90
CA LEU A 176 -6.59 0.65 -10.05
C LEU A 176 -7.77 -0.31 -9.93
N ALA A 177 -7.56 -1.54 -9.46
CA ALA A 177 -8.64 -2.49 -9.18
C ALA A 177 -9.62 -1.94 -8.12
N CYS A 178 -9.10 -1.36 -7.02
CA CYS A 178 -9.93 -0.72 -6.01
C CYS A 178 -10.78 0.41 -6.61
N LYS A 179 -10.22 1.26 -7.47
CA LYS A 179 -10.98 2.34 -8.14
C LYS A 179 -12.12 1.81 -9.01
N ILE A 180 -11.87 0.76 -9.79
CA ILE A 180 -12.92 0.16 -10.62
C ILE A 180 -14.02 -0.42 -9.73
N LEU A 181 -13.66 -1.19 -8.72
CA LEU A 181 -14.62 -1.82 -7.81
C LEU A 181 -15.43 -0.79 -7.00
N LEU A 182 -14.79 0.31 -6.55
CA LEU A 182 -15.47 1.41 -5.87
C LEU A 182 -16.51 2.09 -6.77
N ASN A 183 -16.18 2.30 -8.05
CA ASN A 183 -17.12 2.85 -9.02
C ASN A 183 -18.31 1.91 -9.24
N GLU A 184 -18.08 0.60 -9.30
CA GLU A 184 -19.17 -0.38 -9.39
C GLU A 184 -20.01 -0.38 -8.10
N LEU A 185 -19.39 -0.22 -6.92
CA LEU A 185 -20.09 -0.15 -5.64
C LEU A 185 -21.06 1.05 -5.54
N GLN A 186 -20.74 2.16 -6.22
CA GLN A 186 -21.61 3.34 -6.34
C GLN A 186 -22.85 3.08 -7.22
N GLY A 187 -22.84 2.00 -8.00
CA GLY A 187 -23.97 1.60 -8.84
C GLY A 187 -25.22 1.26 -8.02
N GLN A 188 -26.38 1.78 -8.46
CA GLN A 188 -27.66 1.59 -7.76
C GLN A 188 -28.27 0.19 -7.96
N ASP A 189 -27.85 -0.54 -8.99
CA ASP A 189 -28.49 -1.80 -9.41
C ASP A 189 -27.90 -3.07 -8.76
N LEU A 190 -27.06 -2.92 -7.74
CA LEU A 190 -26.44 -4.06 -7.06
C LEU A 190 -27.36 -4.67 -6.01
N SER A 191 -27.49 -6.01 -6.04
CA SER A 191 -28.09 -6.73 -4.91
C SER A 191 -27.25 -6.55 -3.64
N GLN A 192 -27.86 -6.69 -2.47
CA GLN A 192 -27.15 -6.57 -1.19
C GLN A 192 -25.98 -7.55 -1.08
N SER A 193 -26.16 -8.80 -1.55
CA SER A 193 -25.10 -9.82 -1.53
C SER A 193 -23.90 -9.43 -2.39
N GLN A 194 -24.13 -8.91 -3.60
CA GLN A 194 -23.07 -8.44 -4.50
C GLN A 194 -22.37 -7.21 -3.94
N ARG A 195 -23.11 -6.29 -3.31
CA ARG A 195 -22.52 -5.11 -2.66
C ARG A 195 -21.59 -5.52 -1.53
N LEU A 196 -21.99 -6.48 -0.68
CA LEU A 196 -21.13 -7.02 0.39
C LEU A 196 -19.88 -7.69 -0.18
N GLN A 197 -20.04 -8.52 -1.22
CA GLN A 197 -18.91 -9.19 -1.87
C GLN A 197 -17.90 -8.19 -2.47
N LEU A 198 -18.39 -7.20 -3.23
CA LEU A 198 -17.54 -6.16 -3.83
C LEU A 198 -16.83 -5.33 -2.75
N ARG A 199 -17.54 -5.00 -1.67
CA ARG A 199 -16.97 -4.32 -0.50
C ARG A 199 -15.81 -5.12 0.09
N ASP A 200 -16.00 -6.42 0.33
CA ASP A 200 -14.96 -7.27 0.90
C ASP A 200 -13.72 -7.40 -0.01
N TYR A 201 -13.93 -7.43 -1.34
CA TYR A 201 -12.83 -7.34 -2.30
C TYR A 201 -12.09 -6.01 -2.21
N VAL A 202 -12.80 -4.87 -2.24
CA VAL A 202 -12.17 -3.55 -2.14
C VAL A 202 -11.33 -3.46 -0.88
N ILE A 203 -11.86 -3.87 0.28
CA ILE A 203 -11.14 -3.83 1.56
C ILE A 203 -9.88 -4.68 1.50
N SER A 204 -9.99 -5.90 0.98
CA SER A 204 -8.86 -6.85 0.94
C SER A 204 -7.75 -6.36 0.01
N LEU A 205 -8.11 -5.87 -1.18
CA LEU A 205 -7.17 -5.33 -2.17
C LEU A 205 -6.56 -4.01 -1.68
N ALA A 206 -7.35 -3.13 -1.04
CA ALA A 206 -6.88 -1.88 -0.46
C ALA A 206 -5.86 -2.13 0.65
N ARG A 207 -6.13 -3.05 1.57
CA ARG A 207 -5.18 -3.43 2.64
C ARG A 207 -3.85 -3.89 2.06
N PHE A 208 -3.88 -4.67 0.98
CA PHE A 208 -2.64 -5.07 0.32
C PHE A 208 -1.93 -3.89 -0.32
N HIS A 209 -2.61 -3.11 -1.16
CA HIS A 209 -2.03 -1.92 -1.79
C HIS A 209 -1.36 -0.99 -0.76
N LEU A 210 -2.07 -0.64 0.31
CA LEU A 210 -1.58 0.25 1.37
C LEU A 210 -0.37 -0.35 2.12
N SER A 211 -0.33 -1.68 2.30
CA SER A 211 0.85 -2.36 2.89
C SER A 211 2.07 -2.38 1.98
N GLU A 212 1.88 -2.13 0.68
CA GLU A 212 2.95 -2.06 -0.32
C GLU A 212 3.34 -0.60 -0.66
N CYS A 213 2.77 0.39 0.03
CA CYS A 213 3.14 1.79 -0.09
C CYS A 213 4.39 2.08 0.75
N HIS A 214 5.42 2.66 0.13
CA HIS A 214 6.65 3.05 0.85
C HIS A 214 6.57 4.46 1.44
N GLU A 215 5.71 5.29 0.87
CA GLU A 215 5.53 6.67 1.33
C GLU A 215 4.52 6.70 2.48
N PRO A 216 4.69 7.62 3.46
CA PRO A 216 3.68 7.85 4.49
C PRO A 216 2.33 8.14 3.85
N ILE A 217 1.31 7.45 4.36
CA ILE A 217 -0.04 7.58 3.82
C ILE A 217 -0.69 8.86 4.39
N ASP A 218 -1.14 9.75 3.49
CA ASP A 218 -1.74 11.04 3.84
C ASP A 218 -3.00 11.35 3.02
N GLY A 219 -4.17 10.99 3.52
CA GLY A 219 -5.44 11.20 2.83
C GLY A 219 -5.56 10.33 1.60
N HIS A 220 -5.31 9.03 1.75
CA HIS A 220 -5.31 8.09 0.63
C HIS A 220 -6.66 8.04 -0.07
N GLU A 221 -6.64 8.13 -1.40
CA GLU A 221 -7.86 8.23 -2.21
C GLU A 221 -8.84 7.06 -2.00
N VAL A 222 -8.34 5.84 -1.79
CA VAL A 222 -9.18 4.65 -1.53
C VAL A 222 -9.86 4.74 -0.17
N ILE A 223 -9.15 5.19 0.87
CA ILE A 223 -9.71 5.33 2.22
C ILE A 223 -10.76 6.44 2.22
N VAL A 224 -10.46 7.57 1.57
CA VAL A 224 -11.41 8.67 1.42
C VAL A 224 -12.66 8.23 0.65
N ALA A 225 -12.51 7.47 -0.44
CA ALA A 225 -13.63 6.96 -1.22
C ALA A 225 -14.53 6.02 -0.40
N LEU A 226 -13.95 5.11 0.40
CA LEU A 226 -14.72 4.26 1.32
C LEU A 226 -15.48 5.08 2.36
N TYR A 227 -14.83 6.11 2.92
CA TYR A 227 -15.47 7.02 3.86
C TYR A 227 -16.67 7.75 3.23
N ASP A 228 -16.49 8.29 2.03
CA ASP A 228 -17.52 9.06 1.33
C ASP A 228 -18.68 8.17 0.84
N LEU A 229 -18.47 6.84 0.73
CA LEU A 229 -19.50 5.84 0.50
C LEU A 229 -20.33 5.47 1.74
N GLY A 230 -19.98 5.99 2.91
CA GLY A 230 -20.63 5.67 4.19
C GLY A 230 -20.05 4.43 4.89
N GLU A 231 -18.95 3.85 4.39
CA GLU A 231 -18.25 2.73 5.03
C GLU A 231 -17.30 3.23 6.12
N TYR A 232 -17.83 3.98 7.09
CA TYR A 232 -17.06 4.72 8.08
C TYR A 232 -16.15 3.83 8.93
N ASP A 233 -16.69 2.73 9.49
CA ASP A 233 -15.93 1.83 10.36
C ASP A 233 -14.71 1.24 9.63
N VAL A 234 -14.90 0.85 8.37
CA VAL A 234 -13.85 0.29 7.52
C VAL A 234 -12.81 1.35 7.18
N ALA A 235 -13.23 2.56 6.80
CA ALA A 235 -12.32 3.64 6.47
C ALA A 235 -11.47 4.06 7.69
N VAL A 236 -12.07 4.10 8.88
CA VAL A 236 -11.35 4.36 10.14
C VAL A 236 -10.38 3.22 10.45
N ASP A 237 -10.79 1.97 10.34
CA ASP A 237 -9.93 0.80 10.61
C ASP A 237 -8.69 0.79 9.69
N LEU A 238 -8.86 1.10 8.41
CA LEU A 238 -7.75 1.27 7.46
C LEU A 238 -6.87 2.48 7.81
N ALA A 239 -7.47 3.63 8.13
CA ALA A 239 -6.72 4.83 8.48
C ALA A 239 -5.90 4.63 9.76
N GLU A 240 -6.42 3.91 10.75
CA GLU A 240 -5.68 3.55 11.96
C GLU A 240 -4.55 2.57 11.66
N GLN A 241 -4.84 1.49 10.92
CA GLN A 241 -3.87 0.47 10.59
C GLN A 241 -2.65 1.04 9.84
N PHE A 242 -2.90 1.96 8.92
CA PHE A 242 -1.88 2.53 8.04
C PHE A 242 -1.45 3.95 8.44
N LYS A 243 -1.88 4.42 9.61
CA LYS A 243 -1.54 5.74 10.17
C LYS A 243 -1.86 6.92 9.23
N ASP A 244 -2.99 6.87 8.52
CA ASP A 244 -3.50 7.97 7.71
C ASP A 244 -4.09 9.07 8.62
N PHE A 245 -3.23 9.90 9.17
CA PHE A 245 -3.61 10.93 10.15
C PHE A 245 -4.59 11.94 9.59
N LYS A 246 -4.54 12.23 8.29
CA LYS A 246 -5.44 13.15 7.62
C LYS A 246 -6.89 12.66 7.66
N VAL A 247 -7.10 11.38 7.33
CA VAL A 247 -8.43 10.78 7.41
C VAL A 247 -8.90 10.72 8.86
N LEU A 248 -8.05 10.27 9.79
CA LEU A 248 -8.41 10.19 11.21
C LEU A 248 -8.86 11.55 11.78
N ILE A 249 -8.16 12.63 11.42
CA ILE A 249 -8.54 13.99 11.83
C ILE A 249 -9.85 14.40 11.14
N LYS A 250 -10.01 14.16 9.82
CA LYS A 250 -11.26 14.46 9.09
C LYS A 250 -12.46 13.78 9.77
N VAL A 251 -12.33 12.53 10.19
CA VAL A 251 -13.37 11.79 10.92
C VAL A 251 -13.67 12.47 12.26
N CYS A 252 -12.64 12.77 13.06
CA CYS A 252 -12.84 13.42 14.37
C CYS A 252 -13.54 14.78 14.25
N LEU A 253 -13.28 15.53 13.17
CA LEU A 253 -13.91 16.83 12.95
C LEU A 253 -15.42 16.75 12.64
N GLN A 254 -15.95 15.58 12.30
CA GLN A 254 -17.39 15.36 12.09
C GLN A 254 -18.12 14.91 13.37
N LEU A 255 -17.38 14.58 14.43
CA LEU A 255 -17.93 14.24 15.74
C LEU A 255 -18.34 15.50 16.51
N ASP A 256 -19.12 15.31 17.56
CA ASP A 256 -19.46 16.38 18.49
C ASP A 256 -18.24 16.83 19.33
N ASP A 257 -18.36 17.96 20.04
CA ASP A 257 -17.22 18.55 20.75
C ASP A 257 -16.66 17.66 21.87
N ALA A 258 -17.48 16.80 22.48
CA ALA A 258 -17.05 15.90 23.56
C ALA A 258 -16.29 14.71 22.98
N ASP A 259 -16.88 13.99 22.02
CA ASP A 259 -16.31 12.80 21.42
C ASP A 259 -15.08 13.13 20.58
N ARG A 260 -15.10 14.25 19.86
CA ARG A 260 -13.94 14.75 19.11
C ARG A 260 -12.72 14.94 20.01
N ARG A 261 -12.89 15.59 21.16
CA ARG A 261 -11.78 15.82 22.11
C ARG A 261 -11.27 14.51 22.68
N ALA A 262 -12.18 13.63 23.12
CA ALA A 262 -11.81 12.32 23.66
C ALA A 262 -11.01 11.49 22.63
N ARG A 263 -11.46 11.46 21.37
CA ARG A 263 -10.83 10.68 20.30
C ARG A 263 -9.49 11.26 19.85
N LEU A 264 -9.40 12.58 19.71
CA LEU A 264 -8.12 13.24 19.41
C LEU A 264 -7.09 13.01 20.51
N ASP A 265 -7.48 13.06 21.78
CA ASP A 265 -6.58 12.80 22.92
C ASP A 265 -6.17 11.32 23.01
N GLU A 266 -7.02 10.39 22.58
CA GLU A 266 -6.65 8.99 22.40
C GLU A 266 -5.59 8.83 21.30
N TYR A 267 -5.79 9.43 20.12
CA TYR A 267 -4.82 9.34 19.01
C TYR A 267 -3.49 10.02 19.33
N LYS A 268 -3.49 11.16 20.03
CA LYS A 268 -2.25 11.79 20.52
C LYS A 268 -1.44 10.85 21.42
N ARG A 269 -2.11 10.09 22.30
CA ARG A 269 -1.46 9.11 23.17
C ARG A 269 -0.96 7.89 22.38
N ARG A 270 -1.80 7.33 21.50
CA ARG A 270 -1.49 6.13 20.71
C ARG A 270 -0.38 6.36 19.71
N TYR A 271 -0.34 7.52 19.06
CA TYR A 271 0.60 7.88 17.99
C TYR A 271 1.58 8.98 18.41
N TYR A 272 1.91 9.04 19.71
CA TYR A 272 2.87 10.02 20.24
C TYR A 272 4.24 9.93 19.55
N ALA A 273 4.72 8.70 19.31
CA ALA A 273 6.00 8.43 18.64
C ALA A 273 6.02 8.86 17.17
N ASP A 274 4.85 8.89 16.52
CA ASP A 274 4.67 9.29 15.12
C ASP A 274 4.33 10.79 15.00
N GLU A 275 4.43 11.55 16.09
CA GLU A 275 4.21 13.01 16.13
C GLU A 275 2.80 13.45 15.68
N PHE A 276 1.78 12.65 15.98
CA PHE A 276 0.39 12.96 15.62
C PHE A 276 -0.07 14.34 16.14
N ASP A 277 0.37 14.75 17.32
CA ASP A 277 0.09 16.07 17.91
C ASP A 277 0.60 17.22 17.03
N MET A 278 1.79 17.07 16.46
CA MET A 278 2.39 18.05 15.53
C MET A 278 1.76 18.00 14.15
N TYR A 279 1.38 16.82 13.68
CA TYR A 279 0.58 16.68 12.48
C TYR A 279 -0.77 17.42 12.63
N LEU A 280 -1.49 17.20 13.73
CA LEU A 280 -2.77 17.85 14.03
C LEU A 280 -2.64 19.38 14.03
N CYS A 281 -1.61 19.92 14.69
CA CYS A 281 -1.38 21.37 14.72
C CYS A 281 -1.18 21.96 13.32
N ARG A 282 -0.39 21.30 12.46
CA ARG A 282 -0.18 21.71 11.07
C ARG A 282 -1.49 21.66 10.29
N TYR A 283 -2.24 20.57 10.40
CA TYR A 283 -3.51 20.39 9.73
C TYR A 283 -4.53 21.47 10.11
N LEU A 284 -4.72 21.73 11.41
CA LEU A 284 -5.66 22.75 11.89
C LEU A 284 -5.26 24.16 11.42
N LYS A 285 -3.96 24.47 11.41
CA LYS A 285 -3.42 25.74 10.90
C LYS A 285 -3.69 25.90 9.40
N GLU A 286 -3.41 24.87 8.60
CA GLU A 286 -3.66 24.88 7.15
C GLU A 286 -5.14 25.06 6.82
N LYS A 287 -6.04 24.45 7.61
CA LYS A 287 -7.49 24.60 7.48
C LYS A 287 -8.05 25.87 8.12
N LYS A 288 -7.20 26.73 8.69
CA LYS A 288 -7.57 27.98 9.39
C LYS A 288 -8.53 27.77 10.56
N LEU A 289 -8.49 26.59 11.20
CA LEU A 289 -9.30 26.23 12.37
C LEU A 289 -8.64 26.73 13.65
N ASN A 290 -8.42 28.05 13.73
CA ASN A 290 -7.62 28.67 14.79
C ASN A 290 -8.22 28.52 16.19
N HIS A 291 -9.55 28.39 16.31
CA HIS A 291 -10.21 28.19 17.59
C HIS A 291 -9.82 26.84 18.21
N MET A 292 -9.93 25.75 17.45
CA MET A 292 -9.49 24.41 17.87
C MET A 292 -7.99 24.37 18.13
N LEU A 293 -7.19 25.01 17.26
CA LEU A 293 -5.74 25.06 17.45
C LEU A 293 -5.34 25.71 18.78
N LEU A 294 -6.12 26.68 19.27
CA LEU A 294 -5.92 27.32 20.56
C LEU A 294 -6.44 26.48 21.74
N GLU A 295 -7.27 25.46 21.51
CA GLU A 295 -7.71 24.50 22.53
C GLU A 295 -6.68 23.39 22.78
N GLU A 296 -5.82 23.12 21.80
CA GLU A 296 -4.75 22.13 21.90
C GLU A 296 -3.78 22.45 23.05
N LYS A 297 -3.34 21.42 23.77
CA LYS A 297 -2.48 21.54 24.97
C LYS A 297 -1.22 20.68 24.85
N GLY A 298 -0.14 21.12 25.48
CA GLY A 298 1.09 20.35 25.67
C GLY A 298 2.35 21.13 25.26
N ASP A 299 3.48 20.81 25.90
CA ASP A 299 4.74 21.57 25.76
C ASP A 299 5.26 21.64 24.31
N ARG A 300 4.98 20.63 23.49
CA ARG A 300 5.33 20.61 22.05
C ARG A 300 4.44 21.56 21.25
N VAL A 301 3.14 21.52 21.52
CA VAL A 301 2.13 22.39 20.92
C VAL A 301 2.41 23.84 21.28
N ASP A 302 2.70 24.13 22.55
CA ASP A 302 2.99 25.49 23.01
C ASP A 302 4.24 26.05 22.30
N ARG A 303 5.32 25.26 22.19
CA ARG A 303 6.51 25.65 21.41
C ARG A 303 6.19 25.92 19.94
N TYR A 304 5.35 25.09 19.32
CA TYR A 304 4.93 25.28 17.93
C TYR A 304 4.10 26.56 17.76
N LEU A 305 3.14 26.83 18.64
CA LEU A 305 2.28 28.02 18.57
C LEU A 305 3.07 29.32 18.80
N LEU A 306 4.11 29.28 19.64
CA LEU A 306 5.04 30.42 19.83
C LEU A 306 5.80 30.78 18.54
N SER A 307 6.05 29.81 17.65
CA SER A 307 6.64 30.08 16.33
C SER A 307 5.64 30.61 15.28
N CYS A 308 4.34 30.67 15.58
CA CYS A 308 3.30 31.09 14.65
C CYS A 308 2.85 32.55 14.92
N GLU A 309 3.47 33.54 14.29
CA GLU A 309 3.24 34.98 14.59
C GLU A 309 1.76 35.41 14.66
N GLY A 310 0.91 34.91 13.76
CA GLY A 310 -0.52 35.28 13.71
C GLY A 310 -1.40 34.72 14.83
N ILE A 311 -0.95 33.67 15.54
CA ILE A 311 -1.73 32.93 16.56
C ILE A 311 -1.05 33.02 17.94
N ARG A 312 0.25 33.25 17.96
CA ARG A 312 1.10 33.43 19.15
C ARG A 312 0.47 34.37 20.18
N TRP A 313 0.10 35.59 19.77
CA TRP A 313 -0.44 36.60 20.68
C TRP A 313 -1.77 36.17 21.31
N ARG A 314 -2.60 35.38 20.61
CA ARG A 314 -3.87 34.84 21.16
C ARG A 314 -3.60 33.78 22.23
N ARG A 315 -2.58 32.95 22.03
CA ARG A 315 -2.15 31.93 22.99
C ARG A 315 -1.50 32.55 24.23
N GLU A 316 -0.63 33.53 24.06
CA GLU A 316 0.00 34.29 25.16
C GLU A 316 -1.07 35.00 26.03
N LEU A 317 -2.12 35.54 25.40
CA LEU A 317 -3.26 36.15 26.10
C LEU A 317 -4.08 35.13 26.90
N GLN A 318 -4.35 33.94 26.34
CA GLN A 318 -5.03 32.85 27.06
C GLN A 318 -4.21 32.33 28.25
N ASN A 319 -2.89 32.25 28.10
CA ASN A 319 -1.97 31.78 29.14
C ASN A 319 -1.62 32.85 30.18
N ARG A 320 -2.22 34.04 30.12
CA ARG A 320 -1.95 35.20 31.01
C ARG A 320 -0.48 35.64 30.99
N GLN A 321 0.22 35.41 29.90
CA GLN A 321 1.63 35.78 29.70
C GLN A 321 1.72 37.19 29.09
N PHE A 322 1.14 38.18 29.78
CA PHE A 322 0.95 39.54 29.28
C PHE A 322 2.27 40.28 28.99
N GLU A 323 3.36 39.93 29.67
CA GLU A 323 4.67 40.57 29.51
C GLU A 323 5.29 40.31 28.12
N GLN A 324 4.93 39.21 27.45
CA GLN A 324 5.44 38.88 26.11
C GLN A 324 4.59 39.50 24.97
N VAL A 325 3.30 39.74 25.22
CA VAL A 325 2.35 40.36 24.26
C VAL A 325 2.70 41.83 24.01
N CYS A 326 3.17 42.55 25.04
CA CYS A 326 3.53 43.97 24.95
C CYS A 326 4.69 44.28 23.98
N VAL A 327 5.57 43.31 23.71
CA VAL A 327 6.73 43.52 22.81
C VAL A 327 6.30 43.61 21.34
N ILE A 328 5.15 43.03 20.96
CA ILE A 328 4.66 43.02 19.57
C ILE A 328 3.81 44.27 19.28
N SER A 329 3.00 44.73 20.25
CA SER A 329 2.20 45.97 20.09
C SER A 329 3.06 47.22 19.91
N ASN A 330 4.32 47.21 20.37
CA ASN A 330 5.25 48.34 20.24
C ASN A 330 6.07 48.36 18.93
N LYS A 331 5.93 47.36 18.05
CA LYS A 331 6.59 47.37 16.73
C LYS A 331 5.74 48.00 15.62
N GLY A 332 4.51 48.42 15.93
CA GLY A 332 3.56 49.04 14.99
C GLY A 332 3.43 50.57 15.09
N THR A 333 4.10 51.22 16.04
CA THR A 333 3.99 52.68 16.26
C THR A 333 5.32 53.36 16.00
N VAL A 334 5.62 53.60 14.71
CA VAL A 334 6.63 54.58 14.31
C VAL A 334 6.09 55.97 14.65
N SER A 335 6.85 56.69 15.47
CA SER A 335 6.57 58.05 15.93
C SER A 335 6.53 59.09 14.79
N PRO A 336 5.77 60.19 14.95
CA PRO A 336 5.67 61.26 13.96
C PRO A 336 6.87 62.21 14.07
N SER A 337 7.61 62.41 12.97
CA SER A 337 8.66 63.43 12.90
C SER A 337 8.34 64.48 11.81
N HIS A 338 8.04 65.67 12.31
CA HIS A 338 8.32 67.01 11.78
C HIS A 338 7.71 67.50 10.45
N ILE A 339 6.79 68.46 10.61
CA ILE A 339 6.46 69.53 9.66
C ILE A 339 7.56 70.61 9.78
N PRO A 340 8.20 71.06 8.70
CA PRO A 340 8.92 72.33 8.69
C PRO A 340 8.00 73.47 8.22
N THR A 341 8.12 74.59 8.93
CA THR A 341 7.59 75.93 8.64
C THR A 341 7.98 76.47 7.27
#